data_AF-A0A382U496-F1
#
_entry.id   AF-A0A382U496-F1
#
_cell.length_a   1.000
_cell.length_b   1.000
_cell.length_c   1.000
_cell.angle_alpha   90.00
_cell.angle_beta   90.00
_cell.angle_gamma   90.00
#
_symmetry.space_group_name_H-M   'P 1'
#
loop_
_entity.id
_entity.type
_entity.pdbx_description
1 polymer ?
#
loop_
_entity_poly.entity_id
_entity_poly.type
_entity_poly.pdbx_seq_one_letter_code
_entity_poly.pdbx_strand_id
1 'polypeptide(L)'
;MPKIIRYYVNSIDYISIKTGRATMYLVFVMMFILILSFVTRNIINIPLIWIIEMAQFVMTGYYLLGGGYSMLTDDHVRMDLIYSKFNDKTKALLDSFTSVF
;
A
#
# COMPACT_ATOMS: atom_id res chain seq x y z
N MET A 1 -25.83 12.37 6.47
CA MET A 1 -24.87 12.75 5.41
C MET A 1 -25.61 12.94 4.09
N PRO A 2 -25.30 13.98 3.31
CA PRO A 2 -25.84 14.18 1.97
C PRO A 2 -25.60 12.96 1.07
N LYS A 3 -26.56 12.62 0.21
CA LYS A 3 -26.47 11.44 -0.67
C LYS A 3 -25.20 11.45 -1.54
N ILE A 4 -24.80 12.62 -2.04
CA ILE A 4 -23.58 12.82 -2.84
C ILE A 4 -22.31 12.39 -2.10
N ILE A 5 -22.16 12.77 -0.83
CA ILE A 5 -20.97 12.43 -0.05
C ILE A 5 -20.90 10.92 0.15
N ARG A 6 -22.04 10.27 0.40
CA ARG A 6 -22.11 8.81 0.57
C ARG A 6 -21.73 8.07 -0.72
N TYR A 7 -22.20 8.53 -1.88
CA TYR A 7 -21.82 7.92 -3.15
C TYR A 7 -20.33 8.08 -3.44
N TYR A 8 -19.78 9.27 -3.19
CA TYR A 8 -18.34 9.54 -3.35
C TYR A 8 -17.47 8.59 -2.52
N VAL A 9 -17.74 8.47 -1.22
CA VAL A 9 -16.99 7.58 -0.32
C VAL A 9 -17.11 6.12 -0.78
N ASN A 10 -18.31 5.64 -1.08
CA ASN A 10 -18.51 4.27 -1.54
C ASN A 10 -17.77 3.96 -2.85
N SER A 11 -17.66 4.93 -3.77
CA SER A 11 -16.90 4.77 -5.01
C SER A 11 -15.41 4.66 -4.75
N ILE A 12 -14.86 5.48 -3.86
CA ILE A 12 -13.45 5.42 -3.47
C ILE A 12 -13.14 4.10 -2.76
N ASP A 13 -13.97 3.69 -1.81
CA ASP A 13 -13.79 2.43 -1.10
C ASP A 13 -13.78 1.25 -2.07
N TYR A 14 -14.69 1.25 -3.06
CA TYR A 14 -14.73 0.23 -4.09
C TYR A 14 -13.44 0.18 -4.92
N ILE A 15 -12.93 1.33 -5.36
CA ILE A 15 -11.68 1.42 -6.14
C ILE A 15 -10.50 0.93 -5.30
N SER A 16 -10.40 1.36 -4.04
CA SER A 16 -9.35 0.95 -3.12
C SER A 16 -9.36 -0.56 -2.86
N ILE A 17 -10.53 -1.16 -2.66
CA ILE A 17 -10.68 -2.62 -2.49
C ILE A 17 -10.22 -3.37 -3.74
N LYS A 18 -10.66 -2.94 -4.93
CA LYS A 18 -10.27 -3.59 -6.18
C LYS A 18 -8.76 -3.45 -6.44
N THR A 19 -8.21 -2.27 -6.22
CA THR A 19 -6.79 -1.98 -6.41
C THR A 19 -5.93 -2.76 -5.43
N GLY A 20 -6.29 -2.80 -4.14
CA GLY A 20 -5.57 -3.58 -3.14
C GLY A 20 -5.54 -5.08 -3.44
N ARG A 21 -6.69 -5.64 -3.83
CA ARG A 21 -6.77 -7.06 -4.23
C ARG A 21 -6.05 -7.38 -5.53
N ALA A 22 -5.84 -6.43 -6.43
CA ALA A 22 -4.95 -6.63 -7.57
C ALA A 22 -3.47 -6.53 -7.14
N THR A 23 -3.17 -5.55 -6.30
CA THR A 23 -1.81 -5.23 -5.83
C THR A 23 -1.21 -6.36 -5.01
N MET A 24 -2.02 -7.12 -4.26
CA MET A 24 -1.54 -8.28 -3.49
C MET A 24 -0.73 -9.28 -4.33
N TYR A 25 -1.01 -9.40 -5.63
CA TYR A 25 -0.31 -10.32 -6.52
C TYR A 25 1.08 -9.83 -6.94
N LEU A 26 1.40 -8.54 -6.78
CA LEU A 26 2.74 -8.02 -7.08
C LEU A 26 3.82 -8.58 -6.15
N VAL A 27 3.45 -9.09 -4.97
CA VAL A 27 4.39 -9.84 -4.10
C VAL A 27 4.97 -11.05 -4.83
N PHE A 28 4.19 -11.76 -5.65
CA PHE A 28 4.70 -12.89 -6.42
C PHE A 28 5.67 -12.43 -7.52
N VAL A 29 5.40 -11.28 -8.14
CA VAL A 29 6.30 -10.67 -9.13
C VAL A 29 7.62 -10.29 -8.47
N MET A 30 7.57 -9.64 -7.30
CA MET A 30 8.76 -9.29 -6.53
C MET A 30 9.56 -10.54 -6.11
N MET A 31 8.87 -11.59 -5.63
CA MET A 31 9.49 -12.87 -5.30
C MET A 31 10.22 -13.48 -6.50
N PHE A 32 9.60 -13.45 -7.68
CA PHE A 32 10.23 -13.93 -8.91
C PHE A 32 11.50 -13.14 -9.27
N ILE A 33 11.46 -11.81 -9.16
CA ILE A 33 12.64 -10.94 -9.42
C ILE A 33 13.78 -11.28 -8.45
N LEU A 34 13.49 -11.50 -7.16
CA LEU A 34 14.50 -11.84 -6.16
C LEU A 34 15.09 -13.23 -6.36
N ILE A 35 14.26 -14.22 -6.72
CA ILE A 35 14.74 -15.57 -7.07
C ILE A 35 15.63 -15.50 -8.32
N LEU A 36 15.23 -14.73 -9.34
CA LEU A 36 16.05 -14.50 -10.53
C LEU A 36 17.40 -13.87 -10.16
N SER A 37 17.42 -12.91 -9.24
CA SER A 37 18.65 -12.32 -8.69
C SER A 37 19.55 -13.41 -8.10
N PHE A 38 18.98 -14.26 -7.26
CA PHE A 38 19.73 -15.30 -6.57
C PHE A 38 20.34 -16.30 -7.56
N VAL A 39 19.54 -16.78 -8.52
CA VAL A 39 19.98 -17.76 -9.53
C VAL A 39 21.08 -17.16 -10.41
N THR A 40 20.85 -15.99 -10.99
CA THR A 40 21.80 -15.38 -11.93
C THR A 40 23.11 -14.99 -11.25
N ARG A 41 23.04 -14.44 -10.04
CA ARG A 41 24.20 -13.98 -9.29
C ARG A 41 24.99 -15.11 -8.64
N ASN A 42 24.33 -16.10 -8.03
CA ASN A 42 25.02 -17.11 -7.21
C ASN A 42 25.23 -18.45 -7.93
N ILE A 43 24.36 -18.82 -8.89
CA ILE A 43 24.46 -20.10 -9.60
C ILE A 43 25.18 -19.91 -10.94
N ILE A 44 24.74 -18.91 -11.70
CA ILE A 44 25.23 -18.66 -13.08
C ILE A 44 26.43 -17.70 -13.09
N ASN A 45 26.69 -17.00 -11.98
CA ASN A 45 27.77 -16.03 -11.81
C ASN A 45 27.73 -14.86 -12.83
N ILE A 46 26.54 -14.54 -13.34
CA ILE A 46 26.28 -13.40 -14.24
C ILE A 46 25.33 -12.44 -13.52
N PRO A 47 25.85 -11.39 -12.87
CA PRO A 47 25.00 -10.44 -12.16
C PRO A 47 24.24 -9.56 -13.16
N LEU A 48 22.91 -9.59 -13.09
CA LEU A 48 22.05 -8.64 -13.81
C LEU A 48 21.91 -7.36 -12.97
N ILE A 49 22.41 -6.24 -13.50
CA ILE A 49 22.46 -4.97 -12.77
C ILE A 49 21.05 -4.47 -12.40
N TRP A 50 20.12 -4.56 -13.37
CA TRP A 50 18.78 -3.96 -13.33
C TRP A 50 17.81 -4.60 -12.34
N ILE A 51 18.15 -5.77 -11.79
CA ILE A 51 17.24 -6.55 -10.95
C ILE A 51 16.88 -5.80 -9.66
N ILE A 52 17.84 -5.08 -9.10
CA ILE A 52 17.64 -4.37 -7.84
C ILE A 52 16.70 -3.18 -8.05
N GLU A 53 16.90 -2.42 -9.12
CA GLU A 53 16.04 -1.30 -9.50
C GLU A 53 14.62 -1.79 -9.81
N MET A 54 14.48 -2.90 -10.53
CA MET A 54 13.16 -3.49 -10.78
C MET A 54 12.46 -3.97 -9.51
N ALA A 55 13.19 -4.59 -8.57
CA ALA A 55 12.64 -4.95 -7.28
C ALA A 55 12.17 -3.72 -6.49
N GLN A 56 12.94 -2.63 -6.52
CA GLN A 56 12.57 -1.37 -5.88
C GLN A 56 11.32 -0.75 -6.50
N PHE A 57 11.24 -0.68 -7.84
CA PHE A 57 10.05 -0.14 -8.50
C PHE A 57 8.79 -0.96 -8.23
N VAL A 58 8.90 -2.29 -8.25
CA VAL A 58 7.78 -3.18 -7.91
C VAL A 58 7.37 -3.01 -6.44
N MET A 59 8.33 -2.90 -5.53
CA MET A 59 8.07 -2.65 -4.11
C MET A 59 7.39 -1.29 -3.89
N THR A 60 7.86 -0.23 -4.54
CA THR A 60 7.25 1.10 -4.47
C THR A 60 5.81 1.06 -5.01
N GLY A 61 5.58 0.43 -6.15
CA GLY A 61 4.24 0.23 -6.69
C GLY A 61 3.34 -0.56 -5.74
N TYR A 62 3.85 -1.63 -5.16
CA TYR A 62 3.13 -2.45 -4.18
C TYR A 62 2.68 -1.64 -2.96
N TYR A 63 3.59 -0.84 -2.38
CA TYR A 63 3.29 -0.02 -1.21
C TYR A 63 2.28 1.09 -1.53
N LEU A 64 2.49 1.83 -2.61
CA LEU A 64 1.63 2.97 -2.97
C LEU A 64 0.22 2.53 -3.35
N LEU A 65 0.09 1.46 -4.15
CA LEU A 65 -1.22 0.96 -4.59
C LEU A 65 -1.96 0.19 -3.48
N GLY A 66 -1.21 -0.44 -2.57
CA GLY A 66 -1.76 -1.18 -1.43
C GLY A 66 -2.18 -0.28 -0.27
N GLY A 67 -1.63 0.93 -0.18
CA GLY A 67 -1.85 1.86 0.94
C GLY A 67 -3.32 2.12 1.23
N GLY A 68 -4.10 2.54 0.23
CA GLY A 68 -5.53 2.83 0.40
C GLY A 68 -6.34 1.62 0.88
N TYR A 69 -6.00 0.41 0.41
CA TYR A 69 -6.66 -0.82 0.87
C TYR A 69 -6.30 -1.15 2.32
N SER A 70 -5.02 -1.04 2.69
CA SER A 70 -4.57 -1.29 4.07
C SER A 70 -5.14 -0.30 5.07
N MET A 71 -5.40 0.94 4.66
CA MET A 71 -6.06 1.94 5.52
C MET A 71 -7.53 1.60 5.76
N LEU A 72 -8.22 1.00 4.78
CA LEU A 72 -9.61 0.55 4.91
C LEU A 72 -9.74 -0.67 5.83
N THR A 73 -8.76 -1.58 5.81
CA THR A 73 -8.77 -2.78 6.67
C THR A 73 -8.16 -2.54 8.04
N ASP A 74 -7.68 -1.32 8.31
CA ASP A 74 -6.94 -0.95 9.52
C ASP A 74 -5.65 -1.76 9.75
N ASP A 75 -5.13 -2.38 8.68
CA ASP A 75 -3.86 -3.11 8.67
C ASP A 75 -2.67 -2.20 8.34
N HIS A 76 -2.92 -0.94 7.99
CA HIS A 76 -1.86 0.03 7.77
C HIS A 76 -1.15 0.32 9.09
N VAL A 77 0.16 0.10 9.14
CA VAL A 77 0.96 0.31 10.35
C VAL A 77 0.94 1.79 10.73
N ARG A 78 0.12 2.12 11.72
CA ARG A 78 -0.01 3.46 12.32
C ARG A 78 0.45 3.42 13.78
N MET A 79 1.21 4.42 14.21
CA MET A 79 1.71 4.49 15.59
C MET A 79 0.68 5.18 16.50
N ASP A 80 -0.45 4.54 16.76
CA ASP A 80 -1.63 5.19 17.35
C ASP A 80 -1.70 5.12 18.89
N LEU A 81 -0.57 5.23 19.61
CA LEU A 81 -0.54 5.12 21.09
C LEU A 81 -1.38 6.20 21.80
N ILE A 82 -1.36 7.43 21.27
CA ILE A 82 -2.11 8.57 21.82
C ILE A 82 -3.38 8.79 21.00
N TYR A 83 -3.30 8.61 19.68
CA TYR A 83 -4.41 8.79 18.75
C TYR A 83 -5.59 7.85 19.06
N SER A 84 -5.33 6.59 19.43
CA SER A 84 -6.37 5.62 19.79
C SER A 84 -7.25 6.06 20.96
N LYS A 85 -6.71 6.85 21.90
CA LYS A 85 -7.40 7.34 23.11
C LYS A 85 -8.35 8.51 22.85
N PHE A 86 -8.28 9.14 21.69
CA PHE A 86 -9.16 10.26 21.35
C PHE A 86 -10.56 9.80 20.93
N ASN A 87 -11.54 10.67 21.15
CA ASN A 87 -12.92 10.46 20.71
C ASN A 87 -13.03 10.63 19.19
N ASP A 88 -14.01 9.99 18.55
CA ASP A 88 -14.13 9.91 17.08
C ASP A 88 -14.17 11.29 16.39
N LYS A 89 -14.76 12.29 17.06
CA LYS A 89 -14.78 13.67 16.57
C LYS A 89 -13.40 14.30 16.50
N THR A 90 -12.56 14.04 17.50
CA THR A 90 -11.20 14.57 17.57
C THR A 90 -10.30 13.87 16.56
N LYS A 91 -10.49 12.56 16.37
CA LYS A 91 -9.82 11.77 15.31
C LYS A 91 -10.14 12.33 13.92
N ALA A 92 -11.43 12.51 13.59
CA ALA A 92 -11.83 13.07 12.29
C ALA A 92 -11.31 14.49 12.06
N LEU A 93 -11.21 15.31 13.11
CA LEU A 93 -10.65 16.65 13.02
C LEU A 93 -9.14 16.60 12.73
N LEU A 94 -8.40 15.79 13.48
CA LEU A 94 -6.97 15.57 13.26
C LEU A 94 -6.69 15.04 11.86
N ASP A 95 -7.42 14.02 11.42
CA ASP A 95 -7.28 13.43 10.07
C ASP A 95 -7.56 14.47 8.99
N SER A 96 -8.56 15.34 9.18
CA SER A 96 -8.84 16.42 8.25
C SER A 96 -7.68 17.42 8.15
N PHE A 97 -6.98 17.70 9.26
CA PHE A 97 -5.82 18.58 9.25
C PHE A 97 -4.58 17.91 8.66
N THR A 98 -4.33 16.65 8.98
CA THR A 98 -3.14 15.91 8.52
C THR A 98 -3.26 15.45 7.08
N SER A 99 -4.47 15.21 6.55
CA SER A 99 -4.68 14.75 5.17
C SER A 99 -4.16 15.71 4.08
N VAL A 100 -3.82 16.94 4.44
CA VAL A 100 -3.29 17.97 3.53
C VAL A 100 -1.77 17.82 3.32
N PHE A 101 -1.07 17.12 4.22
CA PHE A 101 0.38 16.96 4.24
C PHE A 101 0.78 15.52 3.92
#